data_AF-A0AAU6E6W2-F1
#
_entry.id   AF-A0AAU6E6W2-F1
#
_cell.length_a   1.000
_cell.length_b   1.000
_cell.length_c   1.000
_cell.angle_alpha   90.00
_cell.angle_beta   90.00
_cell.angle_gamma   90.00
#
_symmetry.space_group_name_H-M   'P 1'
#
loop_
_entity.id
_entity.type
_entity.pdbx_description
1 polymer ?
#
loop_
_entity_poly.entity_id
_entity_poly.type
_entity_poly.pdbx_seq_one_letter_code
_entity_poly.pdbx_strand_id
1 'polypeptide(L)' 'MWPGHCRERRSPERSKVQPRPKTAVRDSRNPGGPNLLFAPAEWKSFISGVKTGEFDSLI' A
#
# COMPACT_ATOMS: atom_id res chain seq x y z
N MET A 1 -18.61 4.76 -50.11
CA MET A 1 -19.44 5.93 -49.71
C MET A 1 -20.52 5.37 -48.78
N TRP A 2 -20.45 5.40 -47.44
CA TRP A 2 -19.56 6.00 -46.43
C TRP A 2 -18.39 5.07 -46.03
N PRO A 3 -17.24 5.61 -45.55
CA PRO A 3 -16.04 4.87 -45.22
C PRO A 3 -15.95 4.56 -43.72
N GLY A 4 -15.09 3.60 -43.35
CA GLY A 4 -14.53 3.55 -41.99
C GLY A 4 -15.20 2.57 -41.05
N HIS A 5 -14.60 1.39 -40.99
CA HIS A 5 -14.39 0.65 -39.75
C HIS A 5 -14.25 1.59 -38.53
N CYS A 6 -15.10 1.43 -37.53
CA CYS A 6 -14.79 1.79 -36.14
C CYS A 6 -15.28 0.66 -35.24
N ARG A 7 -14.68 -0.53 -35.41
CA ARG A 7 -14.68 -1.56 -34.35
C ARG A 7 -13.75 -1.01 -33.28
N GLU A 8 -14.30 -0.16 -32.43
CA GLU A 8 -13.64 0.37 -31.24
C GLU A 8 -13.16 -0.83 -30.43
N ARG A 9 -11.87 -1.19 -30.55
CA ARG A 9 -11.23 -2.09 -29.61
C ARG A 9 -11.11 -1.31 -28.31
N ARG A 10 -12.19 -1.25 -27.53
CA ARG A 10 -12.13 -0.81 -26.15
C ARG A 10 -11.45 -1.89 -25.34
N SER A 11 -10.13 -1.83 -25.29
CA SER A 11 -9.32 -2.36 -24.20
C SER A 11 -8.25 -1.31 -23.94
N PRO A 12 -8.01 -0.87 -22.70
CA PRO A 12 -8.11 -1.66 -21.48
C PRO A 12 -9.01 -1.00 -20.43
N GLU A 13 -9.92 -1.75 -19.81
CA GLU A 13 -10.41 -1.38 -18.48
C GLU A 13 -9.21 -1.52 -17.54
N ARG A 14 -8.43 -0.43 -17.48
CA ARG A 14 -7.63 0.06 -16.37
C ARG A 14 -7.52 -1.00 -15.30
N SER A 15 -6.52 -1.88 -15.45
CA SER A 15 -6.13 -2.87 -14.46
C SER A 15 -6.29 -2.22 -13.10
N LYS A 16 -7.30 -2.65 -12.33
CA LYS A 16 -7.51 -2.17 -10.98
C LYS A 16 -6.17 -2.39 -10.30
N VAL A 17 -5.43 -1.31 -10.06
CA VAL A 17 -4.22 -1.38 -9.25
C VAL A 17 -4.77 -1.72 -7.88
N GLN A 18 -4.77 -3.01 -7.57
CA GLN A 18 -5.11 -3.45 -6.23
C GLN A 18 -4.11 -2.73 -5.34
N PRO A 19 -4.56 -1.87 -4.41
CA PRO A 19 -3.62 -1.23 -3.51
C PRO A 19 -2.84 -2.38 -2.86
N ARG A 20 -1.51 -2.37 -3.03
CA ARG A 20 -0.64 -3.38 -2.42
C ARG A 20 -1.07 -3.48 -0.94
N PRO A 21 -1.19 -4.70 -0.38
CA PRO A 21 -1.61 -4.86 1.00
C PRO A 21 -0.74 -3.96 1.88
N LYS A 22 -1.33 -3.20 2.81
CA LYS A 22 -0.60 -2.32 3.72
C LYS A 22 -0.95 -2.70 5.16
N THR A 23 0.04 -2.65 6.04
CA THR A 23 -0.19 -2.74 7.48
C THR A 23 -0.48 -1.34 8.01
N ALA A 24 -1.66 -1.12 8.57
CA ALA A 24 -2.05 0.15 9.16
C ALA A 24 -1.84 0.13 10.67
N VAL A 25 -1.08 1.08 11.19
CA VAL A 25 -0.90 1.32 12.63
C VAL A 25 -1.72 2.55 13.01
N ARG A 26 -2.58 2.40 14.02
CA ARG A 26 -3.43 3.48 14.56
C ARG A 26 -3.07 3.74 16.01
N ASP A 27 -3.14 5.00 16.43
CA ASP A 27 -3.08 5.36 17.84
C ASP A 27 -4.46 5.10 18.49
N SER A 28 -4.52 4.18 19.45
CA SER A 28 -5.76 3.86 20.15
C SER A 28 -6.31 5.03 20.97
N ARG A 29 -5.45 5.97 21.38
CA ARG A 29 -5.85 7.16 22.14
C ARG A 29 -6.39 8.28 21.26
N ASN A 30 -6.20 8.21 19.94
CA ASN A 30 -6.74 9.16 18.99
C ASN A 30 -7.39 8.43 17.79
N PRO A 31 -8.63 7.93 17.95
CA PRO A 31 -9.29 7.10 16.92
C PRO A 31 -9.52 7.82 15.58
N GLY A 32 -9.59 9.16 15.59
CA GLY A 32 -9.69 10.01 14.40
C GLY A 32 -8.35 10.51 13.87
N GLY A 33 -7.24 10.10 14.49
CA GLY A 33 -5.90 10.49 14.11
C GLY A 33 -5.42 9.88 12.79
N PRO A 34 -4.27 10.35 12.28
CA PRO A 34 -3.68 9.81 11.06
C PRO A 34 -3.25 8.35 11.24
N ASN A 35 -3.38 7.56 10.18
CA ASN A 35 -2.90 6.18 10.13
C ASN A 35 -1.50 6.13 9.52
N LEU A 36 -0.58 5.42 10.16
CA LEU A 36 0.70 5.08 9.56
C LEU A 36 0.54 3.81 8.72
N LEU A 37 0.89 3.88 7.42
CA LEU A 37 0.72 2.79 6.47
C LEU A 37 2.08 2.24 6.05
N PHE A 38 2.36 0.99 6.36
CA PHE A 38 3.59 0.30 6.01
C PHE A 38 3.36 -0.74 4.92
N ALA A 39 4.37 -1.00 4.08
CA ALA A 39 4.35 -2.22 3.29
C ALA A 39 4.50 -3.45 4.23
N PRO A 40 3.95 -4.62 3.90
CA PRO A 40 4.03 -5.80 4.77
C PRO A 40 5.47 -6.30 4.94
N ALA A 41 6.31 -6.10 3.92
CA ALA A 41 7.73 -6.41 3.98
C ALA A 41 8.47 -5.49 4.97
N GLU A 42 8.23 -4.18 4.87
CA GLU A 42 8.81 -3.19 5.79
C GLU A 42 8.36 -3.42 7.23
N TRP A 43 7.07 -3.72 7.45
CA TRP A 43 6.56 -4.04 8.78
C TRP A 43 7.26 -5.27 9.38
N LYS A 44 7.51 -6.32 8.58
CA LYS A 44 8.25 -7.50 9.04
C LYS A 44 9.70 -7.16 9.41
N SER A 45 10.38 -6.36 8.59
CA SER A 45 11.75 -5.90 8.87
C SER A 45 11.80 -5.06 10.15
N PHE A 46 10.85 -4.13 10.33
CA PHE A 46 10.72 -3.34 11.55
C PHE A 46 10.60 -4.22 12.79
N ILE A 47 9.68 -5.19 12.79
CA ILE A 47 9.50 -6.11 13.92
C ILE A 47 10.74 -6.96 14.17
N SER A 48 11.46 -7.37 13.12
CA SER A 48 12.73 -8.08 13.25
C SER A 48 13.76 -7.23 13.98
N GLY A 49 13.95 -5.98 13.55
CA GLY A 49 14.90 -5.05 14.18
C GLY A 49 14.57 -4.74 15.65
N VAL A 50 13.27 -4.60 15.97
CA VAL A 50 12.81 -4.44 17.36
C VAL A 50 13.17 -5.66 18.20
N LYS A 51 13.01 -6.88 17.66
CA LYS A 51 13.35 -8.12 18.38
C LYS A 51 14.85 -8.33 18.56
N THR A 52 15.67 -7.84 17.64
CA THR A 52 17.13 -7.95 17.71
C THR A 52 17.78 -6.84 18.53
N GLY A 53 16.98 -5.90 19.07
CA GLY A 53 17.49 -4.77 19.84
C GLY A 53 18.24 -3.75 18.98
N GLU A 54 17.96 -3.70 17.67
CA GLU A 54 18.60 -2.73 16.75
C GLU A 54 18.34 -1.28 17.17
N PHE A 55 17.21 -1.04 17.86
CA PHE A 55 16.77 0.28 18.29
C PHE A 55 17.13 0.64 19.75
N ASP A 56 17.75 -0.26 20.52
CA ASP A 56 18.05 -0.02 21.95
C ASP A 56 19.02 1.14 22.20
N SER A 57 19.85 1.48 21.21
CA SER A 57 20.83 2.57 21.29
C SER A 57 20.31 3.92 20.77
N LEU A 58 19.05 3.98 20.29
CA LEU A 58 18.45 5.16 19.66
C LEU A 58 17.62 6.01 20.62
N ILE A 59 17.68 5.73 21.92
CA ILE A 59 16.97 6.46 22.98
C ILE A 59 17.92 7.23 23.90
#